data_AF-A0A1C1YVX1-F1
#
_entry.id   AF-A0A1C1YVX1-F1
#
_cell.length_a   1.000
_cell.length_b   1.000
_cell.length_c   1.000
_cell.angle_alpha   90.00
_cell.angle_beta   90.00
_cell.angle_gamma   90.00
#
_symmetry.space_group_name_H-M   'P 1'
#
loop_
_entity.id
_entity.type
_entity.pdbx_description
1 polymer ?
#
loop_
_entity_poly.entity_id
_entity_poly.type
_entity_poly.pdbx_seq_one_letter_code
_entity_poly.pdbx_strand_id
1 'polypeptide(L)'
;MATLTIRNLDDTVKQALRERAARHGVSMEEEARVLLRRGIEARPADDGSSFYDRVRTIVEPIGGIEIDVPPRPLADRPVPFSEWGNESPEE
;
A
#
# COMPACT_ATOMS: atom_id res chain seq x y z
N MET A 1 28.62 -14.13 -11.48
CA MET A 1 27.39 -13.48 -12.00
C MET A 1 26.59 -14.54 -12.70
N ALA A 2 25.30 -14.64 -12.41
CA ALA A 2 24.39 -15.43 -13.23
C ALA A 2 23.82 -14.52 -14.32
N THR A 3 23.73 -15.03 -15.55
CA THR A 3 23.18 -14.30 -16.70
C THR A 3 21.85 -14.93 -17.09
N LEU A 4 20.82 -14.10 -17.23
CA LEU A 4 19.49 -14.49 -17.69
C LEU A 4 19.17 -13.74 -18.97
N THR A 5 18.80 -14.45 -20.04
CA THR A 5 18.42 -13.85 -21.32
C THR A 5 16.93 -14.08 -21.58
N ILE A 6 16.16 -13.00 -21.65
CA ILE A 6 14.73 -13.04 -21.99
C ILE A 6 14.59 -12.77 -23.49
N ARG A 7 14.16 -13.77 -24.26
CA ARG A 7 13.91 -13.64 -25.70
C ARG A 7 12.49 -13.15 -25.95
N ASN A 8 12.29 -12.45 -27.07
CA ASN A 8 10.98 -11.91 -27.49
C ASN A 8 10.28 -11.09 -26.39
N LEU A 9 11.05 -10.28 -25.66
CA LEU A 9 10.47 -9.34 -24.69
C LEU A 9 9.65 -8.30 -25.44
N ASP A 10 8.40 -8.13 -25.03
CA ASP A 10 7.51 -7.10 -25.58
C ASP A 10 8.17 -5.71 -25.49
N ASP A 11 8.15 -4.97 -26.60
CA ASP A 11 8.77 -3.65 -26.69
C ASP A 11 8.16 -2.65 -25.71
N THR A 12 6.87 -2.79 -25.39
CA THR A 12 6.19 -1.96 -24.39
C THR A 12 6.75 -2.22 -22.99
N VAL A 13 7.01 -3.48 -22.64
CA VAL A 13 7.62 -3.87 -21.36
C VAL A 13 9.05 -3.36 -21.28
N LYS A 14 9.81 -3.51 -22.37
CA LYS A 14 11.19 -2.99 -22.47
C LYS A 14 11.24 -1.48 -22.27
N GLN A 15 10.32 -0.74 -22.87
CA GLN A 15 10.23 0.70 -22.74
C GLN A 15 9.82 1.12 -21.32
N ALA A 16 8.79 0.49 -20.75
CA ALA A 16 8.36 0.75 -19.38
C ALA A 16 9.49 0.49 -18.35
N LEU A 17 10.30 -0.55 -18.56
CA LEU A 17 11.44 -0.86 -17.72
C LEU A 17 12.52 0.23 -17.78
N ARG A 18 12.79 0.77 -18.99
CA ARG A 18 13.72 1.89 -19.17
C ARG A 18 13.23 3.15 -18.45
N GLU A 19 11.95 3.48 -18.58
CA GLU A 19 11.35 4.65 -17.94
C GLU A 19 11.36 4.53 -16.40
N ARG A 20 11.08 3.34 -15.86
CA ARG A 20 11.20 3.07 -14.42
C ARG A 20 12.63 3.23 -13.93
N ALA A 21 13.60 2.65 -14.63
CA ALA A 21 15.00 2.75 -14.28
C ALA A 21 15.47 4.22 -14.26
N ALA A 22 15.08 5.01 -15.28
CA ALA A 22 15.36 6.44 -15.33
C ALA A 22 14.74 7.21 -14.15
N ARG A 23 13.49 6.91 -13.79
CA ARG A 23 12.82 7.51 -12.62
C ARG A 23 13.52 7.20 -11.29
N HIS A 24 14.08 6.00 -11.17
CA HIS A 24 14.80 5.57 -9.96
C HIS A 24 16.30 5.94 -9.99
N GLY A 25 16.81 6.49 -11.09
CA GLY A 25 18.23 6.84 -11.23
C GLY A 25 19.17 5.63 -11.28
N VAL A 26 18.68 4.46 -11.72
CA VAL A 26 19.45 3.21 -11.81
C VAL A 26 19.56 2.72 -13.25
N SER A 27 20.43 1.73 -13.49
CA SER A 27 20.49 1.08 -14.79
C SER A 27 19.24 0.22 -15.04
N MET A 28 18.91 0.00 -16.31
CA MET A 28 17.82 -0.88 -16.71
C MET A 28 17.99 -2.30 -16.18
N GLU A 29 19.23 -2.79 -16.09
CA GLU A 29 19.56 -4.10 -15.53
C GLU A 29 19.28 -4.16 -14.02
N GLU A 30 19.62 -3.12 -13.27
CA GLU A 30 19.34 -3.07 -11.84
C GLU A 30 17.83 -3.01 -11.57
N GLU A 31 17.08 -2.20 -12.31
CA GLU A 31 15.62 -2.18 -12.20
C GLU A 31 15.02 -3.57 -12.53
N ALA A 32 15.54 -4.26 -13.55
CA ALA A 32 15.13 -5.61 -13.88
C ALA A 32 15.39 -6.59 -12.73
N ARG A 33 16.58 -6.50 -12.11
CA ARG A 33 16.96 -7.33 -10.96
C ARG A 33 16.06 -7.08 -9.75
N VAL A 34 15.75 -5.82 -9.46
CA VAL A 34 14.83 -5.43 -8.38
C VAL A 34 13.43 -5.99 -8.64
N LEU A 35 12.91 -5.85 -9.85
CA LEU A 35 11.59 -6.36 -10.22
C LEU A 35 11.52 -7.90 -10.15
N LEU A 36 12.53 -8.59 -10.65
CA LEU A 36 12.61 -10.06 -10.54
C LEU A 36 12.65 -10.51 -9.08
N ARG A 37 13.48 -9.86 -8.25
CA ARG A 37 13.55 -10.16 -6.81
C ARG A 37 12.20 -9.97 -6.14
N ARG A 38 11.55 -8.83 -6.37
CA ARG A 38 10.22 -8.54 -5.85
C ARG A 38 9.17 -9.52 -6.35
N GLY A 39 9.21 -9.92 -7.61
CA GLY A 39 8.25 -10.87 -8.18
C GLY A 39 8.41 -12.29 -7.60
N ILE A 40 9.63 -12.69 -7.25
CA ILE A 40 9.90 -13.98 -6.61
C ILE A 40 9.56 -13.93 -5.10
N GLU A 41 9.87 -12.83 -4.42
CA GLU A 41 9.61 -12.62 -2.99
C GLU A 41 8.15 -12.25 -2.70
N ALA A 42 7.43 -11.72 -3.69
CA ALA A 42 6.01 -11.47 -3.58
C ALA A 42 5.31 -12.82 -3.35
N ARG A 43 5.00 -13.10 -2.08
CA ARG A 43 3.95 -14.04 -1.71
C ARG A 43 2.70 -13.65 -2.53
N PRO A 44 1.95 -14.61 -3.11
CA PRO A 44 0.73 -14.30 -3.85
C PRO A 44 -0.06 -13.25 -3.06
N ALA A 45 -0.38 -12.15 -3.73
CA ALA A 45 -1.01 -10.97 -3.13
C ALA A 45 -2.42 -11.23 -2.56
N ASP A 46 -2.86 -12.48 -2.65
CA ASP A 46 -4.11 -12.97 -2.14
C ASP A 46 -3.90 -14.45 -1.75
N ASP A 47 -3.45 -14.68 -0.52
CA ASP A 47 -3.69 -15.96 0.16
C ASP A 47 -5.15 -16.06 0.65
N GLY A 48 -6.02 -15.11 0.24
CA GLY A 48 -7.37 -14.95 0.74
C GLY A 48 -7.42 -14.33 2.13
N SER A 49 -6.27 -13.87 2.67
CA SER A 49 -6.23 -13.25 4.01
C SER A 49 -6.90 -11.89 3.99
N SER A 50 -7.89 -11.73 4.86
CA SER A 50 -8.50 -10.45 5.10
C SER A 50 -7.47 -9.47 5.68
N PHE A 51 -7.77 -8.17 5.64
CA PHE A 51 -6.97 -7.19 6.36
C PHE A 51 -6.82 -7.55 7.85
N TYR A 52 -7.87 -8.12 8.45
CA TYR A 52 -7.85 -8.60 9.84
C TYR A 52 -6.81 -9.70 10.06
N ASP A 53 -6.74 -10.70 9.18
CA ASP A 53 -5.79 -11.82 9.31
C ASP A 53 -4.33 -11.35 9.22
N ARG A 54 -4.07 -10.35 8.36
CA ARG A 54 -2.74 -9.73 8.24
C ARG A 54 -2.33 -8.97 9.50
N VAL A 55 -3.23 -8.19 10.07
CA VAL A 55 -2.98 -7.51 11.36
C VAL A 55 -2.79 -8.53 12.48
N ARG A 56 -3.63 -9.56 12.53
CA ARG A 56 -3.57 -10.63 13.54
C ARG A 56 -2.22 -11.36 13.54
N THR A 57 -1.67 -11.65 12.36
CA THR A 57 -0.35 -12.28 12.22
C THR A 57 0.78 -11.46 12.88
N ILE A 58 0.64 -10.13 12.91
CA ILE A 58 1.62 -9.22 13.55
C ILE A 58 1.38 -9.14 15.05
N VAL A 59 0.12 -9.06 15.48
CA VAL A 59 -0.28 -8.75 16.87
C VAL A 59 -0.33 -10.00 17.77
N GLU A 60 -0.68 -11.16 17.24
CA GLU A 60 -0.84 -12.39 18.04
C GLU A 60 0.48 -12.89 18.69
N PRO A 61 1.64 -12.87 18.00
CA PRO A 61 2.92 -13.28 18.61
C PRO A 61 3.38 -12.41 19.78
N ILE A 62 2.93 -11.15 19.82
CA ILE A 62 3.27 -10.18 20.88
C ILE A 62 2.19 -10.12 21.98
N GLY A 63 1.12 -10.91 21.86
CA GLY A 63 0.08 -11.03 22.88
C GLY A 63 -0.93 -9.88 22.93
N GLY A 64 -0.98 -9.04 21.89
CA GLY A 64 -1.81 -7.83 21.87
C GLY A 64 -1.01 -6.53 22.07
N ILE A 65 -1.65 -5.41 21.79
CA ILE A 65 -1.10 -4.06 21.99
C ILE A 65 -2.18 -3.23 22.68
N GLU A 66 -1.87 -2.69 23.85
CA GLU A 66 -2.70 -1.65 24.48
C GLU A 66 -2.21 -0.29 23.95
N ILE A 67 -3.12 0.48 23.36
CA ILE A 67 -2.80 1.80 22.78
C ILE A 67 -3.47 2.86 23.63
N ASP A 68 -2.68 3.75 24.22
CA ASP A 68 -3.23 4.92 24.88
C ASP A 68 -3.91 5.81 23.85
N VAL A 69 -5.23 5.95 23.95
CA VAL A 69 -6.02 6.71 22.99
C VAL A 69 -5.87 8.19 23.35
N PRO A 70 -5.24 9.01 22.50
CA PRO A 70 -5.08 10.42 22.81
C PRO A 70 -6.45 11.09 22.94
N PRO A 71 -6.61 12.09 23.82
CA PRO A 71 -7.86 12.83 23.94
C PRO A 71 -8.19 13.44 22.58
N ARG A 72 -9.40 13.20 22.08
CA ARG A 72 -9.85 13.85 20.83
C ARG A 72 -10.23 15.31 21.14
N PRO A 73 -9.46 16.31 20.68
CA PRO A 73 -9.92 17.69 20.77
C PRO A 73 -11.11 17.87 19.81
N LEU A 74 -11.97 18.82 20.14
CA LEU A 74 -12.88 19.37 19.13
C LEU A 74 -12.01 19.93 18.01
N ALA A 75 -12.34 19.57 16.78
CA ALA A 75 -11.65 20.15 15.64
C ALA A 75 -12.00 21.65 15.59
N ASP A 76 -11.01 22.50 15.26
CA ASP A 76 -11.22 23.95 15.08
C ASP A 76 -12.13 24.28 13.89
N ARG A 77 -12.46 23.27 13.08
CA ARG A 77 -13.42 23.42 11.99
C ARG A 77 -14.85 23.44 12.53
N PRO A 78 -15.76 24.23 11.93
CA PRO A 78 -17.17 24.15 12.26
C PRO A 78 -17.68 22.72 12.03
N VAL A 79 -18.60 22.27 12.89
CA VAL A 79 -19.25 20.97 12.69
C VAL A 79 -20.01 21.02 11.36
N PRO A 80 -19.74 20.10 10.42
CA PRO A 80 -20.53 20.01 9.20
C PRO A 80 -22.01 19.83 9.55
N PHE A 81 -22.90 20.46 8.78
CA PHE A 81 -24.35 20.32 8.95
C PHE A 81 -24.89 20.83 10.30
N SER A 82 -24.23 21.80 10.93
CA SER A 82 -24.74 22.50 12.13
C SER A 82 -26.09 23.17 11.90
N GLU A 83 -26.41 23.48 10.64
CA GLU A 83 -27.68 24.06 10.19
C GLU A 83 -28.83 23.04 10.12
N TRP A 84 -28.56 21.72 10.25
CA TRP A 84 -29.58 20.66 10.13
C TRP A 84 -30.36 20.37 11.41
N GLY A 85 -30.27 21.20 12.44
CA GLY A 85 -30.99 20.97 13.69
C GLY A 85 -31.45 22.24 14.37
N ASN A 86 -32.62 22.77 13.99
CA ASN A 86 -33.68 23.13 14.95
C ASN A 86 -35.06 23.44 14.32
N GLU A 87 -35.47 22.79 13.23
CA GLU A 87 -36.89 22.80 12.85
C GLU A 87 -37.61 21.72 13.66
N SER A 88 -37.96 22.05 14.90
CA SER A 88 -39.04 21.36 15.59
C SER A 88 -40.27 21.43 14.66
N PRO A 89 -40.94 20.31 14.34
CA PRO A 89 -42.20 20.38 13.62
C PRO A 89 -43.16 21.24 14.45
N GLU A 90 -43.57 22.40 13.91
CA GLU A 90 -44.60 23.22 14.53
C GLU A 90 -45.89 22.37 14.61
N GLU A 91 -46.47 22.28 15.82
CA GLU A 91 -47.73 21.58 16.12
C GLU A 91 -48.94 22.16 15.39
#